data_AF-A0A8J6QNW0-F1
#
_entry.id   AF-A0A8J6QNW0-F1
#
_cell.length_a   1.000
_cell.length_b   1.000
_cell.length_c   1.000
_cell.angle_alpha   90.00
_cell.angle_beta   90.00
_cell.angle_gamma   90.00
#
_symmetry.space_group_name_H-M   'P 1'
#
loop_
_entity.id
_entity.type
_entity.pdbx_description
1 polymer ?
#
loop_
_entity_poly.entity_id
_entity_poly.type
_entity_poly.pdbx_seq_one_letter_code
_entity_poly.pdbx_strand_id
1 'polypeptide(L)' 'MPAHTLATVTPAEDQVLQQLLQGLNNRSIAAALVLSPRTVENHISRLLAKTGCQSRTQLLLWALAER' A
#
# COMPACT_ATOMS: atom_id res chain seq x y z
N MET A 1 -19.31 -3.74 -9.94
CA MET A 1 -17.83 -3.71 -9.93
C MET A 1 -17.42 -2.46 -9.15
N PRO A 2 -16.85 -2.55 -7.94
CA PRO A 2 -16.47 -1.33 -7.21
C PRO A 2 -15.34 -0.63 -7.96
N ALA A 3 -15.42 0.70 -8.00
CA ALA A 3 -14.54 1.60 -8.72
C ALA A 3 -13.09 1.47 -8.24
N HIS A 4 -12.31 0.69 -8.99
CA HIS A 4 -10.85 0.60 -8.93
C HIS A 4 -10.32 1.82 -9.66
N THR A 5 -10.04 2.87 -8.90
CA THR A 5 -9.32 4.02 -9.45
C THR A 5 -8.25 4.41 -8.45
N LEU A 6 -7.00 4.24 -8.86
CA LEU A 6 -5.78 4.81 -8.27
C LEU A 6 -5.95 6.26 -7.79
N ALA A 7 -6.96 6.98 -8.31
CA ALA A 7 -7.38 8.31 -7.90
C ALA A 7 -7.66 8.48 -6.39
N THR A 8 -7.92 7.41 -5.62
CA THR A 8 -8.16 7.50 -4.17
C THR A 8 -6.92 7.28 -3.30
N VAL A 9 -5.82 6.81 -3.90
CA VAL A 9 -4.56 6.54 -3.20
C VAL A 9 -3.70 7.79 -3.20
N THR A 10 -3.28 8.23 -2.01
CA THR A 10 -2.39 9.40 -1.89
C THR A 10 -0.97 9.05 -2.34
N PRO A 11 -0.16 10.04 -2.76
CA PRO A 11 1.23 9.78 -3.17
C PRO A 11 2.08 9.09 -2.08
N ALA A 12 1.79 9.34 -0.79
CA ALA A 12 2.45 8.63 0.31
C ALA A 12 2.03 7.15 0.40
N GLU A 13 0.76 6.85 0.13
CA GLU A 13 0.26 5.48 0.08
C GLU A 13 0.80 4.73 -1.15
N ASP A 14 0.90 5.39 -2.31
CA ASP A 14 1.53 4.81 -3.49
C ASP A 14 3.02 4.49 -3.24
N GLN A 15 3.76 5.39 -2.59
CA GLN A 15 5.14 5.13 -2.19
C GLN A 15 5.26 3.87 -1.33
N VAL A 16 4.39 3.70 -0.33
CA VAL A 16 4.34 2.48 0.49
C VAL A 16 4.03 1.24 -0.37
N LEU A 17 3.09 1.37 -1.30
CA LEU A 17 2.68 0.30 -2.21
C LEU A 17 3.81 -0.13 -3.16
N GLN A 18 4.56 0.81 -3.73
CA GLN A 18 5.74 0.52 -4.56
C GLN A 18 6.80 -0.25 -3.78
N GLN A 19 7.07 0.15 -2.53
CA GLN A 19 8.03 -0.58 -1.68
C GLN A 19 7.52 -1.97 -1.31
N LEU A 20 6.20 -2.11 -1.10
CA LEU A 20 5.54 -3.40 -0.90
C LEU A 20 5.70 -4.33 -2.11
N LEU A 21 5.53 -3.79 -3.33
CA LEU A 21 5.71 -4.52 -4.60
C LEU A 21 7.14 -5.02 -4.78
N GLN A 22 8.12 -4.32 -4.21
CA GLN A 22 9.51 -4.77 -4.16
C GLN A 22 9.76 -5.88 -3.12
N GLY A 23 8.73 -6.34 -2.42
CA GLY A 23 8.83 -7.41 -1.41
C GLY A 23 9.41 -6.93 -0.08
N LEU A 24 9.55 -5.62 0.14
CA LEU A 24 10.14 -5.07 1.36
C LEU A 24 9.18 -5.21 2.53
N ASN A 25 9.68 -5.54 3.72
CA ASN A 25 8.87 -5.63 4.93
C ASN A 25 8.58 -4.24 5.54
N ASN A 26 7.53 -4.11 6.36
CA ASN A 26 7.10 -2.83 6.95
C ASN A 26 8.25 -2.03 7.58
N ARG A 27 9.22 -2.72 8.20
CA ARG A 27 10.41 -2.10 8.81
C ARG A 27 11.39 -1.53 7.77
N SER A 28 11.57 -2.22 6.65
CA SER A 28 12.38 -1.76 5.53
C SER A 28 11.69 -0.63 4.77
N ILE A 29 10.37 -0.71 4.59
CA ILE A 29 9.56 0.37 4.02
C ILE A 29 9.64 1.62 4.89
N ALA A 30 9.53 1.44 6.22
CA ALA A 30 9.69 2.51 7.19
C ALA A 30 11.07 3.17 7.08
N ALA A 31 12.14 2.38 6.97
CA ALA A 31 13.48 2.91 6.76
C ALA A 31 13.62 3.65 5.41
N ALA A 32 13.08 3.08 4.32
CA ALA A 32 13.15 3.65 2.97
C ALA A 32 12.40 4.97 2.84
N LEU A 33 11.25 5.10 3.52
CA LEU A 33 10.42 6.30 3.50
C LEU A 33 10.72 7.26 4.66
N VAL A 34 11.69 6.93 5.51
CA VAL A 34 12.03 7.71 6.74
C VAL A 34 10.79 7.90 7.63
N LEU A 35 9.99 6.85 7.77
CA LEU A 35 8.77 6.78 8.56
C LEU A 35 8.93 5.81 9.73
N SER A 36 8.04 5.92 10.72
CA SER A 36 7.91 4.89 11.76
C SER A 36 7.19 3.66 11.21
N PRO A 37 7.55 2.42 11.63
CA PRO A 37 6.85 1.20 11.20
C PRO A 37 5.35 1.23 11.53
N ARG A 38 4.97 1.88 12.63
CA ARG A 38 3.57 2.14 13.00
C ARG A 38 2.84 3.05 12.00
N THR A 39 3.54 4.03 11.43
CA THR A 39 3.00 4.91 10.39
C THR A 39 2.77 4.12 9.10
N VAL A 40 3.70 3.25 8.72
CA VAL A 40 3.56 2.35 7.58
C VAL A 40 2.37 1.40 7.76
N GLU A 41 2.19 0.81 8.94
CA GLU A 41 1.02 -0.02 9.26
C GLU A 41 -0.30 0.75 9.11
N ASN A 42 -0.33 2.02 9.54
CA ASN A 42 -1.49 2.89 9.35
C ASN A 42 -1.75 3.18 7.87
N HIS A 43 -0.71 3.43 7.07
CA HIS A 43 -0.85 3.61 5.62
C HIS A 43 -1.38 2.35 4.95
N ILE A 44 -0.87 1.17 5.30
CA ILE A 44 -1.36 -0.11 4.78
C ILE A 44 -2.81 -0.34 5.17
N SER A 45 -3.18 -0.08 6.43
CA SER A 45 -4.57 -0.22 6.89
C SER A 45 -5.53 0.70 6.13
N ARG A 46 -5.12 1.94 5.86
CA ARG A 46 -5.89 2.90 5.05
C ARG A 46 -5.99 2.48 3.60
N LEU A 47 -4.88 2.01 3.02
CA LEU A 47 -4.83 1.41 1.68
C LEU A 47 -5.80 0.25 1.56
N LEU A 48 -5.76 -0.71 2.48
CA LEU A 48 -6.66 -1.86 2.52
C LEU A 48 -8.12 -1.40 2.58
N ALA A 49 -8.44 -0.45 3.46
CA ALA A 49 -9.80 0.09 3.60
C ALA A 49 -10.28 0.82 2.33
N LYS A 50 -9.42 1.62 1.69
CA LYS A 50 -9.75 2.36 0.45
C LYS A 50 -9.90 1.45 -0.76
N THR A 51 -9.01 0.47 -0.90
CA THR A 51 -8.99 -0.46 -2.04
C THR A 51 -9.97 -1.62 -1.88
N GLY A 52 -10.52 -1.82 -0.68
CA GLY A 52 -11.35 -2.98 -0.35
C GLY A 52 -10.55 -4.28 -0.25
N CYS A 53 -9.22 -4.20 -0.14
CA CYS A 53 -8.36 -5.36 0.03
C CYS A 53 -8.36 -5.81 1.50
N GLN A 54 -8.36 -7.13 1.73
CA GLN A 54 -8.38 -7.73 3.07
C GLN A 54 -7.00 -8.28 3.49
N SER A 55 -6.02 -8.26 2.59
CA SER A 55 -4.68 -8.78 2.87
C SER A 55 -3.62 -8.12 2.03
N ARG A 56 -2.40 -8.15 2.56
CA ARG A 56 -1.18 -7.70 1.88
C ARG A 56 -1.05 -8.27 0.47
N THR A 57 -1.28 -9.57 0.30
CA THR A 57 -1.23 -10.24 -1.00
C THR A 57 -2.31 -9.71 -1.95
N GLN A 58 -3.51 -9.46 -1.44
CA GLN A 58 -4.60 -8.89 -2.25
C GLN A 58 -4.27 -7.46 -2.67
N LEU A 59 -3.67 -6.66 -1.78
CA LEU A 59 -3.19 -5.31 -2.08
C LEU A 59 -2.08 -5.32 -3.16
N LEU A 60 -1.16 -6.27 -3.08
CA LEU A 60 -0.12 -6.47 -4.11
C LEU A 60 -0.74 -6.85 -5.46
N LEU A 61 -1.69 -7.79 -5.46
CA LEU A 61 -2.37 -8.23 -6.68
C LEU A 61 -3.19 -7.10 -7.31
N TRP A 62 -3.87 -6.31 -6.47
CA TRP A 62 -4.61 -5.12 -6.88
C TRP A 62 -3.69 -4.08 -7.52
N ALA A 63 -2.53 -3.82 -6.91
CA ALA A 63 -1.54 -2.88 -7.44
C ALA A 63 -0.93 -3.35 -8.77
N LEU A 64 -0.84 -4.66 -8.99
CA LEU A 64 -0.42 -5.25 -10.27
C LEU A 64 -1.54 -5.20 -11.32
N ALA A 65 -2.81 -5.27 -10.91
CA ALA A 65 -3.96 -5.29 -11.81
C ALA A 65 -4.39 -3.88 -12.29
N GLU A 66 -4.07 -2.82 -11.53
CA GLU A 66 -4.25 -1.42 -11.97
C GLU A 66 -3.07 -0.88 -12.81
N ARG A 67 -2.20 -1.76 -13.30
CA ARG A 67 -1.16 -1.44 -14.28
C ARG A 67 -1.50 -1.88 -15.69
#